data_AF-A2H5J5-F1
#
_entry.id   AF-A2H5J5-F1
#
_cell.length_a   1.000
_cell.length_b   1.000
_cell.length_c   1.000
_cell.angle_alpha   90.00
_cell.angle_beta   90.00
_cell.angle_gamma   90.00
#
_symmetry.space_group_name_H-M   'P 1'
#
loop_
_entity.id
_entity.type
_entity.pdbx_description
1 polymer ?
#
loop_
_entity_poly.entity_id
_entity_poly.type
_entity_poly.pdbx_seq_one_letter_code
_entity_poly.pdbx_strand_id
1 'polypeptide(L)'
;MYVDHITLQDLIKYQGVKCEVLQGYYYDGNRDMRIRDEVKKLFELRLKYKKEENPLQEIIKLILNSIYGKTILSPIESKITIVNDKDAIRYAIRNYNHIVKFEGLDGSDKTIFKLTKSICRHFNFCPLGVNILSMSKRIMNEVFCTAEDMGLQIFYQDTDSMHLYNEDIPKLAAEFKKRYGRELIGKNLGQFHSDFAEITPGKQSLAYKSIFCGKKTYIDLLTNDLNEVAFHCRMKGVKQDVIALTANEMFPEAIQCYYNEDKNIHIPVGTYDKDSEFSLMKLYKALHDGQEIAFDLCKSCQPCFAEKFNFSITTKTSFIRKLKF
;
A
#
# COMPACT_ATOMS: atom_id res chain seq x y z
N MET A 1 23.43 -13.19 -6.23
CA MET A 1 22.16 -12.72 -5.59
C MET A 1 22.46 -12.46 -4.12
N TYR A 2 22.01 -11.33 -3.57
CA TYR A 2 22.11 -11.06 -2.13
C TYR A 2 20.78 -11.40 -1.46
N VAL A 3 20.81 -12.25 -0.43
CA VAL A 3 19.62 -12.63 0.34
C VAL A 3 19.98 -12.77 1.80
N ASP A 4 18.99 -12.54 2.66
CA ASP A 4 19.07 -12.92 4.07
C ASP A 4 18.74 -14.42 4.25
N HIS A 5 18.95 -14.92 5.46
CA HIS A 5 18.77 -16.33 5.78
C HIS A 5 17.33 -16.85 5.61
N ILE A 6 16.31 -16.01 5.84
CA ILE A 6 14.89 -16.40 5.72
C ILE A 6 14.55 -16.56 4.24
N THR A 7 14.92 -15.56 3.42
CA THR A 7 14.71 -15.63 1.97
C THR A 7 15.44 -16.83 1.36
N LEU A 8 16.68 -17.11 1.79
CA LEU A 8 17.42 -18.28 1.30
C LEU A 8 16.74 -19.61 1.65
N GLN A 9 16.29 -19.76 2.90
CA GLN A 9 15.52 -20.94 3.34
C GLN A 9 14.25 -21.13 2.52
N ASP A 10 13.52 -20.05 2.22
CA ASP A 10 12.29 -20.10 1.44
C ASP A 10 12.56 -20.50 -0.02
N LEU A 11 13.62 -19.98 -0.63
CA LEU A 11 14.02 -20.37 -1.98
C LEU A 11 14.39 -21.85 -2.05
N ILE A 12 15.11 -22.37 -1.05
CA ILE A 12 15.46 -23.79 -1.00
C ILE A 12 14.19 -24.64 -0.83
N LYS A 13 13.30 -24.24 0.09
CA LYS A 13 12.08 -24.99 0.43
C LYS A 13 11.07 -25.01 -0.72
N TYR A 14 10.75 -23.86 -1.29
CA TYR A 14 9.65 -23.73 -2.24
C TYR A 14 10.09 -23.77 -3.71
N GLN A 15 11.31 -23.33 -4.00
CA GLN A 15 11.82 -23.26 -5.38
C GLN A 15 12.88 -24.34 -5.67
N GLY A 16 13.27 -25.14 -4.66
CA GLY A 16 14.22 -26.25 -4.83
C GLY A 16 15.62 -25.82 -5.26
N VAL A 17 16.01 -24.56 -5.02
CA VAL A 17 17.27 -24.03 -5.53
C VAL A 17 18.48 -24.69 -4.85
N LYS A 18 19.54 -24.90 -5.63
CA LYS A 18 20.87 -25.21 -5.13
C LYS A 18 21.73 -23.95 -5.20
N CYS A 19 22.48 -23.66 -4.15
CA CYS A 19 23.30 -22.45 -4.08
C CYS A 19 24.69 -22.74 -3.52
N GLU A 20 25.67 -21.98 -4.01
CA GLU A 20 27.02 -21.89 -3.45
C GLU A 20 27.14 -20.55 -2.70
N VAL A 21 27.55 -20.60 -1.44
CA VAL A 21 27.72 -19.38 -0.63
C VAL A 21 29.11 -18.82 -0.86
N LEU A 22 29.18 -17.68 -1.57
CA LEU A 22 30.45 -17.01 -1.87
C LEU A 22 30.99 -16.21 -0.68
N GLN A 23 30.11 -15.49 0.01
CA GLN A 23 30.43 -14.61 1.13
C GLN A 23 29.15 -14.21 1.88
N GLY A 24 29.28 -13.82 3.14
CA GLY A 24 28.14 -13.36 3.94
C GLY A 24 28.54 -12.81 5.30
N TYR A 25 27.59 -12.17 5.95
CA TYR A 25 27.70 -11.73 7.34
C TYR A 25 26.96 -12.71 8.24
N TYR A 26 27.60 -13.11 9.32
CA TYR A 26 26.99 -13.87 10.40
C TYR A 26 27.15 -13.08 11.70
N TYR A 27 26.08 -13.03 12.49
CA TYR A 27 26.08 -12.38 13.79
C TYR A 27 26.06 -13.47 14.85
N ASP A 28 27.18 -13.63 15.55
CA ASP A 28 27.30 -14.49 16.71
C ASP A 28 26.77 -13.79 17.98
N GLY A 29 26.22 -14.57 18.90
CA GLY A 29 25.68 -14.06 20.17
C GLY A 29 24.16 -14.11 20.29
N ASN A 30 23.66 -13.61 21.42
CA ASN A 30 22.25 -13.69 21.78
C ASN A 30 21.43 -12.63 21.04
N ARG A 31 20.26 -13.05 20.52
CA ARG A 31 19.29 -12.12 19.92
C ARG A 31 18.57 -11.35 21.01
N ASP A 32 18.62 -10.03 20.90
CA ASP A 32 17.80 -9.15 21.72
C ASP A 32 16.36 -9.15 21.22
N MET A 33 15.44 -9.63 22.06
CA MET A 33 14.02 -9.78 21.74
C MET A 33 13.15 -8.67 22.31
N ARG A 34 13.72 -7.64 22.97
CA ARG A 34 12.96 -6.55 23.63
C ARG A 34 11.96 -5.86 22.70
N ILE A 35 12.33 -5.68 21.43
CA ILE A 35 11.46 -5.07 20.43
C ILE A 35 10.13 -5.83 20.24
N ARG A 36 10.15 -7.17 20.36
CA ARG A 36 8.95 -7.99 20.25
C ARG A 36 7.96 -7.66 21.36
N ASP A 37 8.47 -7.46 22.57
CA ASP A 37 7.65 -7.21 23.75
C ASP A 37 7.02 -5.82 23.67
N GLU A 38 7.76 -4.81 23.19
CA GLU A 38 7.23 -3.46 22.95
C GLU A 38 6.17 -3.44 21.83
N VAL A 39 6.41 -4.15 20.72
CA VAL A 39 5.42 -4.29 19.63
C VAL A 39 4.15 -4.97 20.14
N LYS A 40 4.27 -5.99 20.99
CA LYS A 40 3.12 -6.70 21.57
C LYS A 40 2.28 -5.76 22.46
N LYS A 41 2.92 -4.96 23.32
CA LYS A 41 2.23 -3.96 24.15
C LYS A 41 1.44 -2.96 23.29
N LEU A 42 2.07 -2.43 22.23
CA LEU A 42 1.41 -1.50 21.31
C LEU A 42 0.23 -2.16 20.58
N PHE A 43 0.37 -3.41 20.16
CA PHE A 43 -0.71 -4.14 19.51
C PHE A 43 -1.91 -4.38 20.44
N GLU A 44 -1.67 -4.80 21.68
CA GLU A 44 -2.71 -4.99 22.70
C GLU A 44 -3.41 -3.66 23.03
N LEU A 45 -2.64 -2.58 23.14
CA LEU A 45 -3.18 -1.23 23.35
C LEU A 45 -4.06 -0.78 22.17
N ARG A 46 -3.65 -1.09 20.93
CA ARG A 46 -4.46 -0.83 19.74
C ARG A 46 -5.77 -1.61 19.78
N LEU A 47 -5.74 -2.89 20.17
CA LEU A 47 -6.95 -3.71 20.29
C LEU A 47 -7.93 -3.13 21.32
N LYS A 48 -7.43 -2.64 22.45
CA LYS A 48 -8.24 -1.94 23.45
C LYS A 48 -8.92 -0.71 22.85
N TYR A 49 -8.16 0.22 22.29
CA TYR A 49 -8.72 1.45 21.72
C TYR A 49 -9.64 1.22 20.52
N LYS A 50 -9.42 0.15 19.74
CA LYS A 50 -10.32 -0.24 18.66
C LYS A 50 -11.70 -0.66 19.18
N LYS A 51 -11.77 -1.36 20.33
CA LYS A 51 -13.04 -1.73 20.97
C LYS A 51 -13.78 -0.53 21.55
N GLU A 52 -13.05 0.49 21.96
CA GLU A 52 -13.57 1.75 22.48
C GLU A 52 -13.93 2.76 21.36
N GLU A 53 -13.80 2.37 20.08
CA GLU A 53 -13.96 3.24 18.91
C GLU A 53 -13.11 4.53 18.98
N ASN A 54 -11.97 4.44 19.67
CA ASN A 54 -11.12 5.58 19.95
C ASN A 54 -10.12 5.83 18.79
N PRO A 55 -10.07 7.06 18.23
CA PRO A 55 -9.16 7.42 17.13
C PRO A 55 -7.67 7.14 17.40
N LEU A 56 -7.25 7.05 18.67
CA LEU A 56 -5.88 6.68 19.05
C LEU A 56 -5.42 5.35 18.44
N GLN A 57 -6.33 4.44 18.12
CA GLN A 57 -5.98 3.18 17.47
C GLN A 57 -5.32 3.39 16.10
N GLU A 58 -5.68 4.45 15.36
CA GLU A 58 -5.05 4.79 14.07
C GLU A 58 -3.63 5.35 14.26
N ILE A 59 -3.40 6.13 15.33
CA ILE A 59 -2.04 6.61 15.67
C ILE A 59 -1.13 5.43 16.01
N ILE A 60 -1.61 4.50 16.84
CA ILE A 60 -0.82 3.31 17.20
C ILE A 60 -0.55 2.42 15.99
N LYS A 61 -1.55 2.26 15.10
CA LYS A 61 -1.38 1.57 13.81
C LYS A 61 -0.28 2.21 12.97
N LEU A 62 -0.26 3.54 12.87
CA LEU A 62 0.77 4.27 12.14
C LEU A 62 2.17 4.07 12.74
N ILE A 63 2.28 4.10 14.08
CA ILE A 63 3.53 3.81 14.78
C ILE A 63 4.01 2.40 14.43
N LEU A 64 3.17 1.38 14.61
CA LEU A 64 3.49 -0.02 14.31
C LEU A 64 3.96 -0.20 12.85
N ASN A 65 3.25 0.43 11.90
CA ASN A 65 3.60 0.37 10.48
C ASN A 65 4.89 1.14 10.14
N SER A 66 5.29 2.13 10.95
CA SER A 66 6.47 2.95 10.69
C SER A 66 7.79 2.36 11.22
N ILE A 67 7.74 1.45 12.20
CA ILE A 67 8.92 0.92 12.90
C ILE A 67 9.91 0.30 11.91
N TYR A 68 9.47 -0.61 11.05
CA TYR A 68 10.37 -1.27 10.10
C TYR A 68 10.98 -0.27 9.11
N GLY A 69 10.21 0.72 8.66
CA GLY A 69 10.71 1.75 7.74
C GLY A 69 11.80 2.61 8.38
N LYS A 70 11.70 2.87 9.68
CA LYS A 70 12.73 3.59 10.44
C LYS A 70 14.01 2.78 10.60
N THR A 71 13.94 1.46 10.73
CA THR A 71 15.14 0.62 10.89
C THR A 71 15.96 0.48 9.60
N ILE A 72 15.35 0.70 8.43
CA ILE A 72 16.01 0.64 7.11
C ILE A 72 16.08 2.00 6.40
N LEU A 73 15.87 3.09 7.14
CA LEU A 73 15.87 4.43 6.56
C LEU A 73 17.19 4.67 5.81
N SER A 74 17.10 5.19 4.59
CA SER A 74 18.29 5.56 3.82
C SER A 74 18.96 6.79 4.43
N PRO A 75 20.29 6.96 4.30
CA PRO A 75 20.98 8.14 4.78
C PRO A 75 20.39 9.43 4.24
N ILE A 76 20.23 10.43 5.11
CA ILE A 76 19.80 11.76 4.71
C ILE A 76 21.03 12.53 4.22
N GLU A 77 21.21 12.58 2.90
CA GLU A 77 22.37 13.18 2.24
C GLU A 77 22.32 14.71 2.12
N SER A 78 21.14 15.32 2.29
CA SER A 78 20.98 16.77 2.21
C SER A 78 20.54 17.38 3.54
N LYS A 79 20.91 18.65 3.76
CA LYS A 79 20.37 19.48 4.84
C LYS A 79 19.77 20.75 4.25
N ILE A 80 18.70 21.24 4.87
CA ILE A 80 18.13 22.54 4.56
C ILE A 80 18.67 23.54 5.59
N THR A 81 19.01 24.74 5.15
CA THR A 81 19.38 25.87 6.02
C THR A 81 18.73 27.13 5.51
N ILE A 82 18.18 27.93 6.41
CA ILE A 82 17.51 29.19 6.09
C ILE A 82 18.40 30.32 6.60
N VAL A 83 18.67 31.30 5.74
CA VAL A 83 19.59 32.41 6.00
C VAL A 83 18.90 33.72 5.64
N ASN A 84 19.16 34.82 6.34
CA ASN A 84 18.62 36.12 5.96
C ASN A 84 19.21 36.58 4.61
N ASP A 85 18.42 37.27 3.80
CA ASP A 85 18.82 37.66 2.44
C ASP A 85 20.08 38.52 2.40
N LYS A 86 20.23 39.43 3.38
CA LYS A 86 21.44 40.26 3.54
C LYS A 86 22.73 39.43 3.67
N ASP A 87 22.63 38.22 4.21
CA ASP A 87 23.75 37.31 4.46
C ASP A 87 23.82 36.18 3.41
N ALA A 88 22.82 36.06 2.53
CA ALA A 88 22.66 34.94 1.60
C ALA A 88 23.81 34.85 0.59
N ILE A 89 24.26 35.97 0.02
CA ILE A 89 25.39 36.00 -0.92
C ILE A 89 26.67 35.52 -0.23
N ARG A 90 26.94 36.04 0.98
CA ARG A 90 28.12 35.65 1.77
C ARG A 90 28.07 34.16 2.12
N TYR A 91 26.89 33.66 2.48
CA TYR A 91 26.67 32.25 2.76
C TYR A 91 26.87 31.38 1.51
N ALA A 92 26.38 31.83 0.36
CA ALA A 92 26.50 31.14 -0.92
C ALA A 92 27.97 30.97 -1.31
N ILE A 93 28.77 32.05 -1.24
CA ILE A 93 30.21 32.01 -1.54
C ILE A 93 30.93 31.04 -0.60
N ARG A 94 30.66 31.11 0.71
CA ARG A 94 31.33 30.26 1.71
C ARG A 94 31.03 28.77 1.53
N ASN A 95 29.85 28.43 1.02
CA ASN A 95 29.37 27.05 0.94
C ASN A 95 29.19 26.56 -0.50
N TYR A 96 29.71 27.28 -1.51
CA TYR A 96 29.46 27.05 -2.94
C TYR A 96 29.54 25.58 -3.36
N ASN A 97 30.62 24.88 -2.97
CA ASN A 97 30.83 23.47 -3.31
C ASN A 97 29.81 22.49 -2.72
N HIS A 98 29.04 22.92 -1.70
CA HIS A 98 28.05 22.08 -1.02
C HIS A 98 26.62 22.43 -1.42
N ILE A 99 26.38 23.52 -2.13
CA ILE A 99 25.03 23.98 -2.46
C ILE A 99 24.49 23.17 -3.64
N VAL A 100 23.33 22.54 -3.44
CA VAL A 100 22.58 21.83 -4.48
C VAL A 100 21.59 22.78 -5.15
N LYS A 101 20.90 23.59 -4.35
CA LYS A 101 19.86 24.54 -4.80
C LYS A 101 19.64 25.60 -3.73
N PHE A 102 19.33 26.82 -4.12
CA PHE A 102 18.81 27.85 -3.22
C PHE A 102 17.80 28.75 -3.93
N GLU A 103 16.83 29.26 -3.18
CA GLU A 103 15.79 30.19 -3.66
C GLU A 103 15.40 31.14 -2.52
N GLY A 104 14.88 32.33 -2.84
CA GLY A 104 14.23 33.20 -1.86
C GLY A 104 12.99 32.51 -1.30
N LEU A 105 12.84 32.53 0.02
CA LEU A 105 11.72 31.93 0.73
C LEU A 105 10.49 32.84 0.58
N ASP A 106 9.37 32.25 0.17
CA ASP A 106 8.19 33.01 -0.22
C ASP A 106 7.65 33.89 0.92
N GLY A 107 7.33 35.14 0.61
CA GLY A 107 6.82 36.11 1.59
C GLY A 107 7.77 36.47 2.74
N SER A 108 9.09 36.27 2.60
CA SER A 108 10.06 36.54 3.66
C SER A 108 11.36 37.17 3.16
N ASP A 109 12.15 37.74 4.08
CA ASP A 109 13.49 38.28 3.86
C ASP A 109 14.60 37.22 4.04
N LYS A 110 14.29 35.98 3.68
CA LYS A 110 15.14 34.81 3.91
C LYS A 110 15.33 34.03 2.61
N THR A 111 16.50 33.41 2.49
CA THR A 111 16.85 32.49 1.42
C THR A 111 16.98 31.08 1.99
N ILE A 112 16.34 30.12 1.34
CA ILE A 112 16.44 28.69 1.67
C ILE A 112 17.55 28.04 0.84
N PHE A 113 18.47 27.35 1.50
CA PHE A 113 19.57 26.60 0.89
C PHE A 113 19.40 25.10 1.13
N LYS A 114 19.48 24.29 0.07
CA LYS A 114 19.67 22.84 0.14
C LYS A 114 21.13 22.52 -0.09
N LEU A 115 21.76 21.90 0.90
CA LEU A 115 23.19 21.58 0.92
C LEU A 115 23.40 20.07 0.98
N THR A 116 24.43 19.56 0.30
CA THR A 116 24.93 18.19 0.48
C THR A 116 25.67 18.07 1.82
N LYS A 117 25.46 16.98 2.55
CA LYS A 117 26.22 16.66 3.76
C LYS A 117 27.51 15.94 3.37
N SER A 118 28.65 16.51 3.75
CA SER A 118 29.97 15.92 3.47
C SER A 118 30.28 14.67 4.31
N ILE A 119 29.61 14.50 5.46
CA ILE A 119 29.83 13.38 6.38
C ILE A 119 28.49 12.69 6.68
N CYS A 120 28.40 11.41 6.32
CA CYS A 120 27.28 10.56 6.67
C CYS A 120 27.47 10.01 8.10
N ARG A 121 26.72 10.54 9.07
CA ARG A 121 26.63 9.99 10.44
C ARG A 121 25.39 9.12 10.63
N HIS A 122 24.82 8.63 9.53
CA HIS A 122 23.58 7.87 9.57
C HIS A 122 23.83 6.50 10.20
N PHE A 123 23.02 6.17 11.20
CA PHE A 123 23.01 4.84 11.80
C PHE A 123 21.57 4.34 11.79
N ASN A 124 21.38 3.09 11.36
CA ASN A 124 20.09 2.43 11.37
C ASN A 124 20.25 0.97 11.83
N PHE A 125 19.14 0.34 12.19
CA PHE A 125 19.09 -1.06 12.61
C PHE A 125 18.72 -1.96 11.43
N CYS A 126 19.43 -1.82 10.31
CA CYS A 126 19.10 -2.50 9.06
C CYS A 126 18.88 -4.02 9.20
N PRO A 127 19.69 -4.78 9.97
CA PRO A 127 19.46 -6.21 10.15
C PRO A 127 18.07 -6.54 10.73
N LEU A 128 17.55 -5.74 11.66
CA LEU A 128 16.21 -5.93 12.20
C LEU A 128 15.14 -5.71 11.11
N GLY A 129 15.26 -4.64 10.33
CA GLY A 129 14.30 -4.35 9.27
C GLY A 129 14.31 -5.37 8.14
N VAL A 130 15.48 -5.89 7.75
CA VAL A 130 15.60 -6.99 6.78
C VAL A 130 14.86 -8.23 7.29
N ASN A 131 15.06 -8.61 8.56
CA ASN A 131 14.34 -9.74 9.15
C ASN A 131 12.82 -9.56 9.18
N ILE A 132 12.33 -8.34 9.49
CA ILE A 132 10.90 -8.04 9.48
C ILE A 132 10.32 -8.21 8.07
N LEU A 133 10.99 -7.65 7.05
CA LEU A 133 10.54 -7.75 5.66
C LEU A 133 10.56 -9.19 5.15
N SER A 134 11.60 -9.96 5.49
CA SER A 134 11.71 -11.35 5.03
C SER A 134 10.72 -12.27 5.75
N MET A 135 10.46 -12.08 7.05
CA MET A 135 9.37 -12.79 7.73
C MET A 135 8.00 -12.44 7.17
N SER A 136 7.75 -11.18 6.81
CA SER A 136 6.50 -10.77 6.17
C SER A 136 6.28 -11.52 4.85
N LYS A 137 7.32 -11.63 4.01
CA LYS A 137 7.26 -12.44 2.78
C LYS A 137 7.05 -13.92 3.06
N ARG A 138 7.75 -14.49 4.06
CA ARG A 138 7.57 -15.90 4.45
C ARG A 138 6.14 -16.21 4.82
N ILE A 139 5.51 -15.37 5.65
CA ILE A 139 4.11 -15.56 6.07
C ILE A 139 3.18 -15.64 4.85
N MET A 140 3.40 -14.81 3.84
CA MET A 140 2.62 -14.83 2.60
C MET A 140 2.93 -16.04 1.73
N ASN A 141 4.22 -16.36 1.54
CA ASN A 141 4.67 -17.52 0.77
C ASN A 141 4.14 -18.83 1.36
N GLU A 142 4.04 -18.95 2.68
CA GLU A 142 3.46 -20.12 3.32
C GLU A 142 2.02 -20.36 2.89
N VAL A 143 1.23 -19.30 2.67
CA VAL A 143 -0.15 -19.42 2.19
C VAL A 143 -0.18 -19.64 0.68
N PHE A 144 0.56 -18.84 -0.10
CA PHE A 144 0.60 -18.95 -1.57
C PHE A 144 1.09 -20.32 -2.04
N CYS A 145 2.22 -20.79 -1.52
CA CYS A 145 2.75 -22.10 -1.88
C CYS A 145 1.84 -23.24 -1.40
N THR A 146 1.14 -23.08 -0.26
CA THR A 146 0.15 -24.09 0.15
C THR A 146 -1.02 -24.16 -0.83
N ALA A 147 -1.54 -23.01 -1.27
CA ALA A 147 -2.60 -22.96 -2.26
C ALA A 147 -2.15 -23.53 -3.62
N GLU A 148 -0.94 -23.18 -4.07
CA GLU A 148 -0.33 -23.69 -5.30
C GLU A 148 -0.11 -25.21 -5.25
N ASP A 149 0.46 -25.74 -4.17
CA ASP A 149 0.68 -27.18 -3.97
C ASP A 149 -0.64 -27.98 -3.96
N MET A 150 -1.74 -27.34 -3.55
CA MET A 150 -3.08 -27.92 -3.55
C MET A 150 -3.78 -27.79 -4.92
N GLY A 151 -3.18 -27.09 -5.89
CA GLY A 151 -3.77 -26.81 -7.18
C GLY A 151 -4.95 -25.83 -7.13
N LEU A 152 -5.02 -24.98 -6.10
CA LEU A 152 -6.09 -23.98 -5.97
C LEU A 152 -5.84 -22.82 -6.94
N GLN A 153 -6.90 -22.37 -7.60
CA GLN A 153 -6.81 -21.26 -8.55
C GLN A 153 -6.66 -19.93 -7.81
N ILE A 154 -5.52 -19.27 -7.97
CA ILE A 154 -5.27 -17.92 -7.49
C ILE A 154 -5.41 -16.95 -8.68
N PHE A 155 -6.40 -16.06 -8.63
CA PHE A 155 -6.68 -15.11 -9.71
C PHE A 155 -5.74 -13.90 -9.71
N TYR A 156 -5.37 -13.45 -8.52
CA TYR A 156 -4.55 -12.26 -8.33
C TYR A 156 -3.81 -12.34 -7.00
N GLN A 157 -2.63 -11.72 -6.93
CA GLN A 157 -1.80 -11.63 -5.73
C GLN A 157 -1.25 -10.20 -5.61
N ASP A 158 -1.36 -9.61 -4.42
CA ASP A 158 -0.58 -8.44 -4.01
C ASP A 158 0.16 -8.81 -2.72
N THR A 159 1.26 -8.11 -2.45
CA THR A 159 2.13 -8.16 -1.27
C THR A 159 1.62 -8.96 -0.06
N ASP A 160 0.40 -8.68 0.41
CA ASP A 160 -0.26 -9.26 1.58
C ASP A 160 -1.69 -9.81 1.35
N SER A 161 -2.11 -10.00 0.09
CA SER A 161 -3.47 -10.48 -0.24
C SER A 161 -3.52 -11.33 -1.52
N MET A 162 -4.61 -12.09 -1.68
CA MET A 162 -4.91 -12.82 -2.91
C MET A 162 -6.41 -12.97 -3.15
N HIS A 163 -6.75 -13.19 -4.41
CA HIS A 163 -8.09 -13.54 -4.85
C HIS A 163 -8.15 -15.04 -5.17
N LEU A 164 -9.06 -15.75 -4.52
CA LEU A 164 -9.37 -17.16 -4.74
C LEU A 164 -10.87 -17.40 -4.62
N TYR A 165 -11.33 -18.59 -5.00
CA TYR A 165 -12.71 -18.98 -4.77
C TYR A 165 -13.03 -19.11 -3.27
N ASN A 166 -14.22 -18.62 -2.88
CA ASN A 166 -14.66 -18.67 -1.49
C ASN A 166 -14.76 -20.12 -0.96
N GLU A 167 -15.14 -21.07 -1.81
CA GLU A 167 -15.24 -22.50 -1.46
C GLU A 167 -13.90 -23.18 -1.18
N ASP A 168 -12.80 -22.59 -1.64
CA ASP A 168 -11.45 -23.13 -1.43
C ASP A 168 -10.80 -22.62 -0.14
N ILE A 169 -11.31 -21.53 0.44
CA ILE A 169 -10.81 -20.97 1.70
C ILE A 169 -10.80 -22.01 2.85
N PRO A 170 -11.88 -22.78 3.09
CA PRO A 170 -11.87 -23.79 4.15
C PRO A 170 -10.85 -24.91 3.91
N LYS A 171 -10.68 -25.34 2.65
CA LYS A 171 -9.71 -26.38 2.27
C LYS A 171 -8.29 -25.90 2.55
N LEU A 172 -7.98 -24.68 2.11
CA LEU A 172 -6.69 -24.03 2.33
C LEU A 172 -6.40 -23.85 3.83
N ALA A 173 -7.39 -23.41 4.60
CA ALA A 173 -7.23 -23.23 6.05
C ALA A 173 -6.93 -24.55 6.78
N ALA A 174 -7.58 -25.64 6.39
CA ALA A 174 -7.35 -26.97 6.96
C ALA A 174 -5.92 -27.48 6.65
N GLU A 175 -5.48 -27.38 5.40
CA GLU A 175 -4.13 -27.82 5.01
C GLU A 175 -3.05 -26.92 5.61
N PHE A 176 -3.27 -25.60 5.65
CA PHE A 176 -2.35 -24.67 6.31
C PHE A 176 -2.16 -25.01 7.80
N LYS A 177 -3.27 -25.30 8.51
CA LYS A 177 -3.22 -25.73 9.92
C LYS A 177 -2.47 -27.04 10.09
N LYS A 178 -2.64 -28.00 9.17
CA LYS A 178 -1.90 -29.27 9.16
C LYS A 178 -0.39 -29.06 8.96
N ARG A 179 0.02 -28.20 8.02
CA ARG A 179 1.43 -27.94 7.69
C ARG A 179 2.17 -27.13 8.75
N TYR A 180 1.50 -26.13 9.33
CA TYR A 180 2.16 -25.12 10.16
C TYR A 180 1.65 -25.04 11.61
N GLY A 181 0.61 -25.80 11.97
CA GLY A 181 0.02 -25.76 13.31
C GLY A 181 -0.63 -24.43 13.70
N ARG A 182 -0.87 -23.53 12.72
CA ARG A 182 -1.43 -22.18 12.94
C ARG A 182 -2.78 -22.04 12.26
N GLU A 183 -3.65 -21.22 12.84
CA GLU A 183 -4.94 -20.89 12.23
C GLU A 183 -4.74 -19.85 11.12
N LEU A 184 -5.26 -20.14 9.93
CA LEU A 184 -5.15 -19.25 8.78
C LEU A 184 -6.12 -18.06 8.85
N ILE A 185 -7.39 -18.32 9.16
CA ILE A 185 -8.46 -17.31 9.10
C ILE A 185 -8.84 -16.83 10.50
N GLY A 186 -8.96 -15.53 10.69
CA GLY A 186 -9.41 -14.92 11.94
C GLY A 186 -8.97 -13.46 12.12
N LYS A 187 -9.08 -12.95 13.35
CA LYS A 187 -8.84 -11.53 13.69
C LYS A 187 -7.57 -11.30 14.52
N ASN A 188 -6.83 -12.35 14.85
CA ASN A 188 -5.59 -12.26 15.62
C ASN A 188 -4.37 -11.97 14.74
N LEU A 189 -3.24 -11.65 15.37
CA LEU A 189 -2.00 -11.38 14.67
C LEU A 189 -1.54 -12.61 13.86
N GLY A 190 -1.27 -12.42 12.57
CA GLY A 190 -0.84 -13.48 11.67
C GLY A 190 -1.99 -14.31 11.07
N GLN A 191 -3.24 -13.94 11.35
CA GLN A 191 -4.42 -14.49 10.68
C GLN A 191 -4.89 -13.57 9.55
N PHE A 192 -5.57 -14.17 8.57
CA PHE A 192 -6.14 -13.52 7.40
C PHE A 192 -7.66 -13.40 7.51
N HIS A 193 -8.23 -12.42 6.82
CA HIS A 193 -9.66 -12.23 6.69
C HIS A 193 -9.96 -11.64 5.32
N SER A 194 -11.24 -11.63 4.92
CA SER A 194 -11.65 -10.95 3.69
C SER A 194 -11.44 -9.44 3.83
N ASP A 195 -10.80 -8.83 2.83
CA ASP A 195 -10.61 -7.38 2.73
C ASP A 195 -11.83 -6.65 2.14
N PHE A 196 -12.80 -7.39 1.60
CA PHE A 196 -14.00 -6.79 1.02
C PHE A 196 -14.87 -6.15 2.11
N ALA A 197 -15.16 -4.86 1.93
CA ALA A 197 -16.06 -4.14 2.82
C ALA A 197 -17.48 -4.71 2.74
N GLU A 198 -18.16 -4.75 3.88
CA GLU A 198 -19.56 -5.15 3.94
C GLU A 198 -20.44 -4.05 3.34
N ILE A 199 -21.21 -4.38 2.30
CA ILE A 199 -22.21 -3.46 1.72
C ILE A 199 -23.24 -3.09 2.80
N THR A 200 -23.75 -4.12 3.48
CA THR A 200 -24.65 -4.02 4.63
C THR A 200 -23.99 -4.66 5.84
N PRO A 201 -23.94 -3.97 7.00
CA PRO A 201 -23.28 -4.49 8.20
C PRO A 201 -23.77 -5.89 8.61
N GLY A 202 -22.83 -6.79 8.91
CA GLY A 202 -23.09 -8.17 9.27
C GLY A 202 -23.35 -9.10 8.09
N LYS A 203 -23.27 -8.61 6.84
CA LYS A 203 -23.40 -9.41 5.62
C LYS A 203 -22.08 -9.44 4.87
N GLN A 204 -21.48 -10.64 4.80
CA GLN A 204 -20.25 -10.86 4.07
C GLN A 204 -20.44 -10.53 2.59
N SER A 205 -19.53 -9.72 2.05
CA SER A 205 -19.49 -9.40 0.63
C SER A 205 -18.51 -10.30 -0.10
N LEU A 206 -18.92 -10.81 -1.27
CA LEU A 206 -18.16 -11.70 -2.12
C LEU A 206 -18.02 -11.10 -3.52
N ALA A 207 -16.87 -11.27 -4.15
CA ALA A 207 -16.70 -10.89 -5.55
C ALA A 207 -17.48 -11.85 -6.47
N TYR A 208 -18.37 -11.30 -7.28
CA TYR A 208 -19.13 -12.02 -8.30
C TYR A 208 -18.42 -12.00 -9.65
N LYS A 209 -17.83 -10.85 -10.02
CA LYS A 209 -17.03 -10.65 -11.24
C LYS A 209 -15.83 -9.79 -10.92
N SER A 210 -14.68 -10.10 -11.49
CA SER A 210 -13.46 -9.31 -11.31
C SER A 210 -12.74 -9.10 -12.64
N ILE A 211 -12.10 -7.94 -12.80
CA ILE A 211 -11.22 -7.63 -13.93
C ILE A 211 -9.88 -7.20 -13.37
N PHE A 212 -8.82 -7.93 -13.70
CA PHE A 212 -7.46 -7.66 -13.27
C PHE A 212 -6.66 -7.08 -14.45
N CYS A 213 -6.42 -5.77 -14.46
CA CYS A 213 -5.66 -5.11 -15.54
C CYS A 213 -4.15 -5.22 -15.34
N GLY A 214 -3.70 -5.22 -14.08
CA GLY A 214 -2.29 -5.30 -13.75
C GLY A 214 -2.01 -5.14 -12.26
N LYS A 215 -0.73 -5.03 -11.89
CA LYS A 215 -0.35 -4.86 -10.48
C LYS A 215 -1.00 -3.61 -9.89
N LYS A 216 -1.77 -3.80 -8.82
CA LYS A 216 -2.50 -2.77 -8.06
C LYS A 216 -3.53 -2.01 -8.91
N THR A 217 -4.01 -2.65 -9.99
CA THR A 217 -5.09 -2.13 -10.83
C THR A 217 -6.08 -3.23 -11.17
N TYR A 218 -7.21 -3.25 -10.46
CA TYR A 218 -8.28 -4.24 -10.62
C TYR A 218 -9.60 -3.71 -10.08
N ILE A 219 -10.69 -4.35 -10.47
CA ILE A 219 -12.04 -4.10 -9.94
C ILE A 219 -12.69 -5.42 -9.57
N ASP A 220 -13.40 -5.43 -8.46
CA ASP A 220 -14.28 -6.50 -8.02
C ASP A 220 -15.71 -5.97 -7.91
N LEU A 221 -16.65 -6.59 -8.62
CA LEU A 221 -18.09 -6.42 -8.43
C LEU A 221 -18.50 -7.28 -7.24
N LEU A 222 -18.88 -6.65 -6.14
CA LEU A 222 -19.27 -7.29 -4.90
C LEU A 222 -20.78 -7.54 -4.86
N THR A 223 -21.17 -8.69 -4.32
CA THR A 223 -22.55 -9.04 -3.96
C THR A 223 -22.62 -9.62 -2.56
N ASN A 224 -23.78 -9.56 -1.94
CA ASN A 224 -24.10 -10.29 -0.70
C ASN A 224 -25.34 -11.17 -0.87
N ASP A 225 -25.80 -11.76 0.22
CA ASP A 225 -27.01 -12.61 0.30
C ASP A 225 -28.32 -11.83 0.09
N LEU A 226 -28.27 -10.49 0.12
CA LEU A 226 -29.38 -9.60 -0.21
C LEU A 226 -29.38 -9.19 -1.70
N ASN A 227 -28.45 -9.70 -2.50
CA ASN A 227 -28.20 -9.29 -3.90
C ASN A 227 -27.90 -7.79 -4.08
N GLU A 228 -27.38 -7.13 -3.04
CA GLU A 228 -26.90 -5.76 -3.17
C GLU A 228 -25.61 -5.72 -3.99
N VAL A 229 -25.39 -4.65 -4.75
CA VAL A 229 -24.22 -4.51 -5.62
C VAL A 229 -23.36 -3.33 -5.16
N ALA A 230 -22.06 -3.57 -5.05
CA ALA A 230 -21.06 -2.52 -4.87
C ALA A 230 -19.78 -2.88 -5.63
N PHE A 231 -18.84 -1.94 -5.71
CA PHE A 231 -17.54 -2.21 -6.32
C PHE A 231 -16.40 -1.92 -5.37
N HIS A 232 -15.45 -2.86 -5.31
CA HIS A 232 -14.15 -2.64 -4.74
C HIS A 232 -13.18 -2.33 -5.89
N CYS A 233 -12.84 -1.05 -6.04
CA CYS A 233 -11.91 -0.60 -7.08
C CYS A 233 -10.51 -0.37 -6.50
N ARG A 234 -9.50 -0.79 -7.25
CA ARG A 234 -8.10 -0.47 -6.97
C ARG A 234 -7.44 0.05 -8.23
N MET A 235 -6.86 1.24 -8.17
CA MET A 235 -6.04 1.79 -9.24
C MET A 235 -4.93 2.66 -8.67
N LYS A 236 -3.70 2.13 -8.66
CA LYS A 236 -2.58 2.83 -8.00
C LYS A 236 -2.29 4.18 -8.66
N GLY A 237 -2.47 5.24 -7.87
CA GLY A 237 -2.12 6.60 -8.26
C GLY A 237 -3.23 7.36 -8.98
N VAL A 238 -4.45 6.83 -8.95
CA VAL A 238 -5.69 7.55 -9.28
C VAL A 238 -6.56 7.58 -8.02
N LYS A 239 -7.22 8.70 -7.74
CA LYS A 239 -8.13 8.84 -6.60
C LYS A 239 -9.45 8.12 -6.88
N GLN A 240 -10.07 7.53 -5.85
CA GLN A 240 -11.24 6.64 -6.03
C GLN A 240 -12.47 7.35 -6.61
N ASP A 241 -12.71 8.59 -6.20
CA ASP A 241 -13.74 9.47 -6.75
C ASP A 241 -13.49 9.79 -8.23
N VAL A 242 -12.24 10.09 -8.60
CA VAL A 242 -11.84 10.37 -9.99
C VAL A 242 -12.07 9.16 -10.89
N ILE A 243 -11.87 7.93 -10.40
CA ILE A 243 -12.20 6.70 -11.16
C ILE A 243 -13.71 6.70 -11.50
N ALA A 244 -14.56 6.98 -10.51
CA ALA A 244 -16.01 7.01 -10.69
C ALA A 244 -16.44 8.10 -11.67
N LEU A 245 -15.91 9.32 -11.50
CA LEU A 245 -16.20 10.46 -12.38
C LEU A 245 -15.78 10.17 -13.82
N THR A 246 -14.56 9.65 -14.02
CA THR A 246 -14.05 9.33 -15.36
C THR A 246 -14.87 8.20 -16.01
N ALA A 247 -15.26 7.18 -15.25
CA ALA A 247 -16.12 6.10 -15.74
C ALA A 247 -17.49 6.62 -16.19
N ASN A 248 -18.14 7.46 -15.38
CA ASN A 248 -19.45 8.02 -15.69
C ASN A 248 -19.39 8.96 -16.90
N GLU A 249 -18.33 9.75 -17.04
CA GLU A 249 -18.12 10.64 -18.20
C GLU A 249 -17.88 9.86 -19.50
N MET A 250 -17.10 8.77 -19.44
CA MET A 250 -16.80 7.95 -20.62
C MET A 250 -17.95 7.05 -21.05
N PHE A 251 -18.77 6.60 -20.10
CA PHE A 251 -19.85 5.65 -20.32
C PHE A 251 -21.17 6.17 -19.72
N PRO A 252 -21.73 7.28 -20.24
CA PRO A 252 -22.91 7.92 -19.65
C PRO A 252 -24.18 7.08 -19.76
N GLU A 253 -24.25 6.18 -20.75
CA GLU A 253 -25.37 5.26 -20.97
C GLU A 253 -25.36 4.05 -20.01
N ALA A 254 -24.24 3.81 -19.32
CA ALA A 254 -24.12 2.73 -18.34
C ALA A 254 -24.57 3.21 -16.96
N ILE A 255 -24.86 2.26 -16.07
CA ILE A 255 -25.26 2.57 -14.70
C ILE A 255 -24.10 3.29 -14.00
N GLN A 256 -24.38 4.51 -13.56
CA GLN A 256 -23.41 5.39 -12.95
C GLN A 256 -23.12 4.96 -11.52
N CYS A 257 -21.88 5.14 -11.10
CA CYS A 257 -21.46 4.84 -9.74
C CYS A 257 -20.88 6.09 -9.07
N TYR A 258 -21.03 6.21 -7.76
CA TYR A 258 -20.33 7.20 -6.95
C TYR A 258 -19.44 6.50 -5.92
N TYR A 259 -18.41 7.20 -5.46
CA TYR A 259 -17.52 6.71 -4.42
C TYR A 259 -18.07 7.07 -3.04
N ASN A 260 -18.21 6.08 -2.16
CA ASN A 260 -18.56 6.28 -0.75
C ASN A 260 -17.28 6.23 0.08
N GLU A 261 -16.85 7.37 0.60
CA GLU A 261 -15.61 7.51 1.38
C GLU A 261 -15.64 6.72 2.69
N ASP A 262 -16.78 6.70 3.40
CA ASP A 262 -16.92 6.06 4.71
C ASP A 262 -16.76 4.54 4.61
N LYS A 263 -17.35 3.93 3.58
CA LYS A 263 -17.29 2.49 3.33
C LYS A 263 -16.11 2.09 2.45
N ASN A 264 -15.42 3.06 1.82
CA ASN A 264 -14.34 2.84 0.86
C ASN A 264 -14.74 1.85 -0.28
N ILE A 265 -15.94 2.05 -0.83
CA ILE A 265 -16.51 1.28 -1.95
C ILE A 265 -17.24 2.21 -2.91
N HIS A 266 -17.46 1.75 -4.15
CA HIS A 266 -18.32 2.46 -5.10
C HIS A 266 -19.71 1.86 -5.12
N ILE A 267 -20.72 2.72 -5.17
CA ILE A 267 -22.13 2.36 -5.10
C ILE A 267 -22.81 2.79 -6.41
N PRO A 268 -23.51 1.87 -7.12
CA PRO A 268 -24.29 2.21 -8.29
C PRO A 268 -25.55 3.01 -7.94
N VAL A 269 -26.00 3.86 -8.86
CA VAL A 269 -27.15 4.75 -8.72
C VAL A 269 -28.32 4.28 -9.59
N GLY A 270 -29.54 4.38 -9.08
CA GLY A 270 -30.76 4.02 -9.81
C GLY A 270 -31.18 2.57 -9.61
N THR A 271 -31.91 2.02 -10.58
CA THR A 271 -32.37 0.63 -10.58
C THR A 271 -31.40 -0.25 -11.35
N TYR A 272 -30.95 -1.33 -10.74
CA TYR A 272 -29.96 -2.24 -11.30
C TYR A 272 -30.11 -3.64 -10.71
N ASP A 273 -29.46 -4.59 -11.36
CA ASP A 273 -29.14 -5.91 -10.84
C ASP A 273 -27.63 -6.19 -11.02
N LYS A 274 -27.16 -7.33 -10.51
CA LYS A 274 -25.74 -7.73 -10.59
C LYS A 274 -25.23 -7.98 -12.03
N ASP A 275 -26.12 -8.11 -13.00
CA ASP A 275 -25.80 -8.41 -14.40
C ASP A 275 -25.95 -7.20 -15.32
N SER A 276 -26.36 -6.07 -14.75
CA SER A 276 -26.47 -4.78 -15.42
C SER A 276 -25.13 -4.25 -15.91
N GLU A 277 -25.17 -3.34 -16.88
CA GLU A 277 -23.97 -2.70 -17.42
C GLU A 277 -23.55 -1.48 -16.57
N PHE A 278 -22.46 -1.62 -15.83
CA PHE A 278 -21.94 -0.54 -14.98
C PHE A 278 -20.80 0.23 -15.64
N SER A 279 -20.83 1.55 -15.50
CA SER A 279 -19.79 2.47 -15.97
C SER A 279 -18.38 2.06 -15.53
N LEU A 280 -18.20 1.70 -14.25
CA LEU A 280 -16.93 1.24 -13.69
C LEU A 280 -16.44 -0.06 -14.34
N MET A 281 -17.31 -1.05 -14.54
CA MET A 281 -16.93 -2.31 -15.18
C MET A 281 -16.52 -2.08 -16.64
N LYS A 282 -17.21 -1.19 -17.36
CA LYS A 282 -16.83 -0.79 -18.73
C LYS A 282 -15.48 -0.07 -18.76
N LEU A 283 -15.21 0.82 -17.81
CA LEU A 283 -13.91 1.50 -17.69
C LEU A 283 -12.76 0.51 -17.51
N TYR A 284 -12.88 -0.44 -16.58
CA TYR A 284 -11.83 -1.44 -16.35
C TYR A 284 -11.73 -2.43 -17.51
N LYS A 285 -12.83 -2.78 -18.16
CA LYS A 285 -12.81 -3.59 -19.38
C LYS A 285 -12.04 -2.88 -20.50
N ALA A 286 -12.31 -1.59 -20.73
CA ALA A 286 -11.57 -0.80 -21.71
C ALA A 286 -10.05 -0.77 -21.41
N LEU A 287 -9.67 -0.58 -20.14
CA LEU A 287 -8.26 -0.65 -19.72
C LEU A 287 -7.64 -2.03 -19.96
N HIS A 288 -8.37 -3.09 -19.61
CA HIS A 288 -7.94 -4.48 -19.80
C HIS A 288 -7.78 -4.82 -21.30
N ASP A 289 -8.64 -4.27 -22.15
CA ASP A 289 -8.60 -4.44 -23.60
C ASP A 289 -7.52 -3.55 -24.27
N GLY A 290 -6.69 -2.86 -23.48
CA GLY A 290 -5.53 -2.10 -23.93
C GLY A 290 -5.82 -0.65 -24.32
N GLN A 291 -6.99 -0.11 -23.99
CA GLN A 291 -7.30 1.30 -24.23
C GLN A 291 -6.50 2.20 -23.28
N GLU A 292 -5.84 3.25 -23.82
CA GLU A 292 -5.25 4.30 -23.00
C GLU A 292 -6.34 5.24 -22.48
N ILE A 293 -6.37 5.47 -21.17
CA ILE A 293 -7.33 6.36 -20.52
C ILE A 293 -6.60 7.44 -19.72
N ALA A 294 -7.08 8.67 -19.82
CA ALA A 294 -6.56 9.83 -19.10
C ALA A 294 -7.45 10.15 -17.89
N PHE A 295 -6.84 10.22 -16.71
CA PHE A 295 -7.49 10.59 -15.45
C PHE A 295 -6.99 11.95 -14.99
N ASP A 296 -7.86 12.94 -14.87
CA ASP A 296 -7.50 14.22 -14.26
C ASP A 296 -7.71 14.18 -12.74
N LEU A 297 -6.60 14.10 -11.99
CA LEU A 297 -6.63 13.98 -10.54
C LEU A 297 -7.11 15.26 -9.83
N CYS A 298 -7.22 16.38 -10.56
CA CYS A 298 -7.80 17.63 -10.06
C CYS A 298 -9.34 17.65 -10.08
N LYS A 299 -10.00 16.69 -10.75
CA LYS A 299 -11.47 16.56 -10.72
C LYS A 299 -12.04 16.02 -9.40
N SER A 300 -11.15 15.56 -8.52
CA SER A 300 -11.53 15.05 -7.20
C SER A 300 -12.24 16.10 -6.35
N CYS A 301 -13.07 15.65 -5.39
CA CYS A 301 -13.63 16.52 -4.36
C CYS A 301 -12.55 17.21 -3.50
N GLN A 302 -11.35 16.62 -3.42
CA GLN A 302 -10.24 17.15 -2.66
C GLN A 302 -9.30 18.00 -3.55
N PRO A 303 -8.98 19.24 -3.13
CA PRO A 303 -8.09 20.10 -3.89
C PRO A 303 -6.69 19.51 -4.02
N CYS A 304 -6.04 19.80 -5.15
CA CYS A 304 -4.67 19.37 -5.43
C CYS A 304 -3.72 20.56 -5.32
N PHE A 305 -2.63 20.40 -4.57
CA PHE A 305 -1.64 21.44 -4.35
C PHE A 305 -0.27 21.03 -4.92
N ALA A 306 0.53 22.02 -5.26
CA ALA A 306 1.96 21.88 -5.52
C ALA A 306 2.73 22.73 -4.51
N GLU A 307 3.47 22.06 -3.63
CA GLU A 307 4.44 22.70 -2.74
C GLU A 307 5.75 22.90 -3.52
N LYS A 308 6.23 24.15 -3.57
CA LYS A 308 7.52 24.49 -4.19
C LYS A 308 8.64 24.45 -3.15
N PHE A 309 9.88 24.47 -3.63
CA PHE A 309 11.06 24.43 -2.77
C PHE A 309 11.14 25.63 -1.80
N ASN A 310 10.62 26.79 -2.20
CA ASN A 310 10.51 27.98 -1.37
C ASN A 310 9.30 27.98 -0.42
N PHE A 311 8.67 26.83 -0.18
CA PHE A 311 7.44 26.63 0.62
C PHE A 311 6.20 27.39 0.14
N SER A 312 6.26 28.04 -1.03
CA SER A 312 5.03 28.54 -1.66
C SER A 312 4.15 27.37 -2.09
N ILE A 313 2.84 27.54 -1.91
CA ILE A 313 1.82 26.57 -2.27
C ILE A 313 1.02 27.15 -3.44
N THR A 314 0.85 26.36 -4.49
CA THR A 314 0.00 26.72 -5.62
C THR A 314 -1.07 25.67 -5.85
N THR A 315 -2.30 26.09 -6.14
CA THR A 315 -3.40 25.19 -6.48
C THR A 315 -3.19 24.67 -7.90
N LYS A 316 -3.24 23.36 -8.09
CA LYS A 316 -3.21 22.74 -9.41
C LYS A 316 -4.62 22.70 -10.00
N THR A 317 -4.78 23.23 -11.21
CA THR A 317 -6.05 23.20 -11.94
C THR A 317 -6.23 21.95 -12.80
N SER A 318 -5.14 21.29 -13.19
CA SER A 318 -5.16 20.00 -13.87
C SER A 318 -3.94 19.17 -13.50
N PHE A 319 -4.13 17.85 -13.36
CA PHE A 319 -3.05 16.90 -13.20
C PHE A 319 -3.42 15.56 -13.82
N ILE A 320 -3.11 15.42 -15.11
CA ILE A 320 -3.49 14.26 -15.91
C ILE A 320 -2.52 13.11 -15.71
N ARG A 321 -3.07 11.94 -15.37
CA ARG A 321 -2.38 10.66 -15.36
C ARG A 321 -2.97 9.77 -16.45
N LYS A 322 -2.14 9.36 -17.42
CA LYS A 322 -2.54 8.40 -18.45
C LYS A 322 -2.16 6.99 -18.02
N LEU A 323 -3.06 6.04 -18.22
CA LEU A 323 -2.84 4.63 -17.93
C LEU A 323 -3.20 3.79 -19.15
N LYS A 324 -2.38 2.77 -19.41
CA LYS A 324 -2.56 1.73 -20.42
C LYS A 324 -1.93 0.46 -19.87
N PHE A 325 -2.54 -0.70 -20.11
CA PHE A 325 -2.06 -2.00 -19.63
C PHE A 325 -1.68 -2.91 -20.79
#